data_AF-A0A9E2D1T9-F1
#
_entry.id   AF-A0A9E2D1T9-F1
#
_cell.length_a   1.000
_cell.length_b   1.000
_cell.length_c   1.000
_cell.angle_alpha   90.00
_cell.angle_beta   90.00
_cell.angle_gamma   90.00
#
_symmetry.space_group_name_H-M   'P 1'
#
loop_
_entity.id
_entity.type
_entity.pdbx_description
1 polymer ?
#
loop_
_entity_poly.entity_id
_entity_poly.type
_entity_poly.pdbx_seq_one_letter_code
_entity_poly.pdbx_strand_id
1 'polypeptide(L)'
;MPGEQSREGWANTSLFASLVENFDWVLRGPIDQNMDCEKCQPYANGKPRTHGVDAIFTFTCPYTRRTRAVIVDGKRYTFKSVGGPATIKSWLNDSTKTALHARDSINSLSAQRNLPNDTLIDTVMVVWDCHEGWDQAKSKEWIKGIRLGHTPVPALSVFLSTKEHLGRLQTLSQFRHTVHSLEFLYSPEKMPIWSKTLTPELLHSSILLIRYQKSDSQNKIMGVLYFDTETPSRIRFLVKYLGYAGLLTHDNITIHVQCPQNELEHFENYFSTEFASIENLHGIGISKFKFEKIVRAPFES
;
A
#
# COMPACT_ATOMS: atom_id res chain seq x y z
N MET A 1 18.61 15.12 -23.27
CA MET A 1 17.38 14.30 -23.37
C MET A 1 17.54 13.17 -22.36
N PRO A 2 16.59 12.97 -21.43
CA PRO A 2 16.65 11.80 -20.56
C PRO A 2 16.55 10.54 -21.42
N GLY A 3 17.40 9.54 -21.15
CA GLY A 3 17.37 8.27 -21.87
C GLY A 3 16.02 7.55 -21.73
N GLU A 4 15.73 6.62 -22.63
CA GLU A 4 14.45 5.88 -22.71
C GLU A 4 14.05 5.25 -21.36
N GLN A 5 15.01 4.72 -20.61
CA GLN A 5 14.80 4.17 -19.26
C GLN A 5 14.35 5.22 -18.22
N SER A 6 14.79 6.47 -18.35
CA SER A 6 14.36 7.58 -17.46
C SER A 6 12.92 8.01 -17.78
N ARG A 7 12.51 7.96 -19.06
CA ARG A 7 11.11 8.22 -19.45
C ARG A 7 10.15 7.16 -18.92
N GLU A 8 10.54 5.89 -18.97
CA GLU A 8 9.72 4.77 -18.46
C GLU A 8 9.59 4.78 -16.93
N GLY A 9 10.68 5.09 -16.21
CA GLY A 9 10.65 5.27 -14.75
C GLY A 9 9.72 6.41 -14.32
N TRP A 10 9.77 7.55 -15.04
CA TRP A 10 8.90 8.69 -14.79
C TRP A 10 7.42 8.36 -15.01
N ALA A 11 7.07 7.65 -16.09
CA ALA A 11 5.68 7.25 -16.36
C ALA A 11 5.13 6.33 -15.26
N ASN A 12 5.93 5.38 -14.77
CA ASN A 12 5.55 4.50 -13.67
C ASN A 12 5.27 5.28 -12.37
N THR A 13 6.16 6.17 -11.98
CA THR A 13 5.98 6.99 -10.77
C THR A 13 4.77 7.93 -10.92
N SER A 14 4.54 8.45 -12.13
CA SER A 14 3.37 9.30 -12.43
C SER A 14 2.06 8.53 -12.34
N LEU A 15 1.99 7.30 -12.88
CA LEU A 15 0.83 6.44 -12.71
C LEU A 15 0.58 6.16 -11.22
N PHE A 16 1.62 5.74 -10.49
CA PHE A 16 1.52 5.49 -9.06
C PHE A 16 0.97 6.73 -8.31
N ALA A 17 1.50 7.92 -8.61
CA ALA A 17 1.05 9.20 -8.04
C ALA A 17 -0.45 9.42 -8.27
N SER A 18 -0.90 9.28 -9.52
CA SER A 18 -2.31 9.50 -9.89
C SER A 18 -3.28 8.56 -9.15
N LEU A 19 -2.82 7.37 -8.78
CA LEU A 19 -3.65 6.41 -8.06
C LEU A 19 -3.71 6.71 -6.56
N VAL A 20 -2.58 7.03 -5.93
CA VAL A 20 -2.55 7.30 -4.49
C VAL A 20 -3.22 8.62 -4.10
N GLU A 21 -3.25 9.59 -5.01
CA GLU A 21 -3.98 10.86 -4.82
C GLU A 21 -5.49 10.65 -4.57
N ASN A 22 -6.07 9.53 -5.02
CA ASN A 22 -7.45 9.16 -4.70
C ASN A 22 -7.69 8.83 -3.22
N PHE A 23 -6.62 8.75 -2.43
CA PHE A 23 -6.63 8.32 -1.03
C PHE A 23 -5.92 9.33 -0.10
N ASP A 24 -6.11 10.62 -0.36
CA ASP A 24 -5.57 11.75 0.42
C ASP A 24 -4.03 11.85 0.47
N TRP A 25 -3.33 11.19 -0.44
CA TRP A 25 -1.90 11.45 -0.62
C TRP A 25 -1.74 12.73 -1.40
N VAL A 26 -0.79 13.57 -0.98
CA VAL A 26 -0.46 14.83 -1.64
C VAL A 26 0.98 14.76 -2.10
N LEU A 27 1.21 14.84 -3.41
CA LEU A 27 2.55 14.94 -4.00
C LEU A 27 3.23 16.26 -3.58
N ARG A 28 4.50 16.19 -3.20
CA ARG A 28 5.29 17.30 -2.68
C ARG A 28 6.43 17.63 -3.62
N GLY A 29 6.18 18.62 -4.47
CA GLY A 29 7.09 19.06 -5.53
C GLY A 29 7.07 18.15 -6.76
N PRO A 30 7.92 18.46 -7.76
CA PRO A 30 8.05 17.67 -8.99
C PRO A 30 8.47 16.21 -8.78
N ILE A 31 7.96 15.33 -9.62
CA ILE A 31 8.47 13.96 -9.81
C ILE A 31 9.88 14.01 -10.43
N ASP A 32 10.73 13.04 -10.07
CA ASP A 32 12.10 12.87 -10.59
C ASP A 32 12.98 14.11 -10.40
N GLN A 33 12.84 14.73 -9.22
CA GLN A 33 13.73 15.81 -8.81
C GLN A 33 14.71 15.29 -7.77
N ASN A 34 15.97 15.66 -7.93
CA ASN A 34 17.01 15.38 -6.96
C ASN A 34 16.80 16.19 -5.68
N MET A 35 17.09 15.58 -4.53
CA MET A 35 17.14 16.25 -3.23
C MET A 35 18.60 16.55 -2.88
N ASP A 36 18.90 17.80 -2.55
CA ASP A 36 20.22 18.15 -2.03
C ASP A 36 20.45 17.51 -0.65
N CYS A 37 21.64 16.97 -0.45
CA CYS A 37 22.02 16.26 0.77
C CYS A 37 23.12 16.98 1.53
N GLU A 38 22.77 17.53 2.68
CA GLU A 38 23.70 18.19 3.59
C GLU A 38 24.55 17.20 4.40
N LYS A 39 24.14 15.94 4.48
CA LYS A 39 24.88 14.87 5.20
C LYS A 39 26.01 14.27 4.37
N CYS A 40 25.92 14.39 3.07
CA CYS A 40 26.92 13.88 2.17
C CYS A 40 28.02 14.93 1.96
N GLN A 41 29.29 14.50 1.97
CA GLN A 41 30.38 15.40 1.59
C GLN A 41 30.14 15.93 0.17
N PRO A 42 30.25 17.26 -0.04
CA PRO A 42 30.13 17.86 -1.36
C PRO A 42 31.09 17.21 -2.36
N TYR A 43 30.78 17.32 -3.64
CA TYR A 43 31.74 16.99 -4.69
C TYR A 43 32.97 17.91 -4.59
N ALA A 44 34.09 17.50 -5.20
CA ALA A 44 35.32 18.30 -5.20
C ALA A 44 35.14 19.72 -5.80
N ASN A 45 34.10 19.92 -6.62
CA ASN A 45 33.72 21.21 -7.20
C ASN A 45 32.81 22.06 -6.29
N GLY A 46 32.60 21.66 -5.03
CA GLY A 46 31.79 22.35 -4.04
C GLY A 46 30.28 22.15 -4.17
N LYS A 47 29.79 21.45 -5.21
CA LYS A 47 28.35 21.19 -5.36
C LYS A 47 27.87 20.18 -4.30
N PRO A 48 26.69 20.40 -3.70
CA PRO A 48 26.10 19.43 -2.79
C PRO A 48 25.91 18.09 -3.51
N ARG A 49 26.09 16.99 -2.80
CA ARG A 49 25.67 15.68 -3.31
C ARG A 49 24.15 15.62 -3.26
N THR A 50 23.57 14.93 -4.22
CA THR A 50 22.13 14.77 -4.29
C THR A 50 21.71 13.31 -4.13
N HIS A 51 20.48 13.11 -3.67
CA HIS A 51 19.78 11.83 -3.76
C HIS A 51 18.75 11.90 -4.88
N GLY A 52 18.71 10.85 -5.71
CA GLY A 52 17.56 10.62 -6.57
C GLY A 52 16.34 10.29 -5.70
N VAL A 53 15.28 11.07 -5.86
CA VAL A 53 13.99 10.84 -5.22
C VAL A 53 12.93 10.98 -6.29
N ASP A 54 12.27 9.88 -6.62
CA ASP A 54 11.29 9.88 -7.70
C ASP A 54 10.03 10.62 -7.29
N ALA A 55 9.55 10.44 -6.05
CA ALA A 55 8.46 11.24 -5.50
C ALA A 55 8.48 11.31 -3.97
N ILE A 56 7.91 12.38 -3.43
CA ILE A 56 7.62 12.51 -2.00
C ILE A 56 6.14 12.79 -1.86
N PHE A 57 5.44 11.98 -1.07
CA PHE A 57 4.04 12.20 -0.75
C PHE A 57 3.88 12.51 0.73
N THR A 58 2.85 13.27 1.08
CA THR A 58 2.39 13.42 2.45
C THR A 58 0.94 12.97 2.60
N PHE A 59 0.59 12.43 3.76
CA PHE A 59 -0.79 12.18 4.14
C PHE A 59 -0.97 12.39 5.65
N THR A 60 -2.20 12.57 6.10
CA THR A 60 -2.51 12.65 7.54
C THR A 60 -2.69 11.25 8.10
N CYS A 61 -1.81 10.82 8.99
CA CYS A 61 -1.85 9.47 9.55
C CYS A 61 -3.10 9.26 10.44
N PRO A 62 -3.96 8.29 10.15
CA PRO A 62 -5.16 8.04 10.97
C PRO A 62 -4.83 7.64 12.42
N TYR A 63 -3.69 6.99 12.65
CA TYR A 63 -3.27 6.56 13.99
C TYR A 63 -2.77 7.70 14.88
N THR A 64 -1.96 8.60 14.32
CA THR A 64 -1.26 9.65 15.09
C THR A 64 -1.82 11.04 14.87
N ARG A 65 -2.68 11.22 13.86
CA ARG A 65 -3.19 12.52 13.36
C ARG A 65 -2.10 13.50 12.92
N ARG A 66 -0.87 13.02 12.74
CA ARG A 66 0.26 13.81 12.24
C ARG A 66 0.43 13.62 10.74
N THR A 67 0.97 14.63 10.08
CA THR A 67 1.42 14.48 8.69
C THR A 67 2.62 13.55 8.65
N ARG A 68 2.49 12.45 7.90
CA ARG A 68 3.60 11.56 7.55
C ARG A 68 4.02 11.82 6.12
N ALA A 69 5.31 11.70 5.84
CA ALA A 69 5.86 11.71 4.50
C ALA A 69 6.36 10.32 4.10
N VAL A 70 6.10 9.97 2.84
CA VAL A 70 6.55 8.75 2.17
C VAL A 70 7.47 9.14 1.05
N ILE A 71 8.71 8.66 1.11
CA ILE A 71 9.65 8.76 0.00
C ILE A 71 9.43 7.54 -0.90
N VAL A 72 9.19 7.79 -2.18
CA VAL A 72 8.92 6.76 -3.18
C VAL A 72 10.08 6.69 -4.16
N ASP A 73 10.56 5.47 -4.38
CA ASP A 73 11.56 5.12 -5.38
C ASP A 73 10.94 4.15 -6.38
N GLY A 74 10.75 4.61 -7.62
CA GLY A 74 10.16 3.88 -8.72
C GLY A 74 11.19 2.99 -9.41
N LYS A 75 10.82 1.74 -9.67
CA LYS A 75 11.64 0.75 -10.39
C LYS A 75 10.78 0.09 -11.45
N ARG A 76 11.14 0.24 -12.72
CA ARG A 76 10.48 -0.44 -13.83
C ARG A 76 11.48 -1.35 -14.52
N TYR A 77 11.31 -2.66 -14.33
CA TYR A 77 12.26 -3.68 -14.78
C TYR A 77 11.53 -4.96 -15.16
N THR A 78 12.00 -5.67 -16.19
CA THR A 78 11.55 -7.05 -16.44
C THR A 78 12.00 -7.95 -15.29
N PHE A 79 11.24 -8.99 -14.97
CA PHE A 79 11.57 -9.90 -13.88
C PHE A 79 12.98 -10.52 -14.04
N LYS A 80 13.34 -10.87 -15.27
CA LYS A 80 14.64 -11.46 -15.61
C LYS A 80 15.79 -10.47 -15.38
N SER A 81 15.60 -9.19 -15.67
CA SER A 81 16.64 -8.15 -15.56
C SER A 81 17.03 -7.80 -14.12
N VAL A 82 16.15 -8.06 -13.14
CA VAL A 82 16.47 -7.79 -11.72
C VAL A 82 17.62 -8.67 -11.23
N GLY A 83 17.83 -9.86 -11.79
CA GLY A 83 18.99 -10.70 -11.46
C GLY A 83 18.98 -11.34 -10.07
N GLY A 84 17.98 -11.06 -9.23
CA GLY A 84 17.72 -11.79 -7.97
C GLY A 84 17.59 -10.91 -6.72
N PRO A 85 17.62 -11.52 -5.51
CA PRO A 85 17.37 -10.85 -4.24
C PRO A 85 18.37 -9.73 -3.89
N ALA A 86 19.62 -9.85 -4.35
CA ALA A 86 20.69 -8.89 -4.04
C ALA A 86 20.38 -7.50 -4.63
N THR A 87 19.84 -7.45 -5.85
CA THR A 87 19.45 -6.21 -6.52
C THR A 87 18.30 -5.52 -5.78
N ILE A 88 17.26 -6.27 -5.42
CA ILE A 88 16.12 -5.75 -4.65
C ILE A 88 16.60 -5.22 -3.29
N LYS A 89 17.50 -5.96 -2.62
CA LYS A 89 18.11 -5.53 -1.36
C LYS A 89 18.91 -4.23 -1.53
N SER A 90 19.63 -4.06 -2.65
CA SER A 90 20.33 -2.80 -2.95
C SER A 90 19.35 -1.63 -3.05
N TRP A 91 18.26 -1.78 -3.83
CA TRP A 91 17.24 -0.72 -3.96
C TRP A 91 16.67 -0.31 -2.61
N LEU A 92 16.32 -1.29 -1.76
CA LEU A 92 15.78 -1.02 -0.44
C LEU A 92 16.79 -0.32 0.48
N ASN A 93 18.06 -0.71 0.44
CA ASN A 93 19.12 -0.07 1.22
C ASN A 93 19.38 1.37 0.77
N ASP A 94 19.46 1.60 -0.54
CA ASP A 94 19.68 2.93 -1.12
C ASP A 94 18.50 3.86 -0.80
N SER A 95 17.27 3.37 -0.98
CA SER A 95 16.04 4.07 -0.60
C SER A 95 15.99 4.38 0.89
N THR A 96 16.32 3.42 1.75
CA THR A 96 16.39 3.61 3.21
C THR A 96 17.39 4.70 3.56
N LYS A 97 18.59 4.66 2.98
CA LYS A 97 19.62 5.69 3.20
C LYS A 97 19.15 7.07 2.75
N THR A 98 18.54 7.18 1.58
CA THR A 98 17.96 8.43 1.09
C THR A 98 16.91 8.97 2.05
N ALA A 99 16.01 8.12 2.56
CA ALA A 99 14.99 8.54 3.51
C ALA A 99 15.54 8.99 4.86
N LEU A 100 16.62 8.36 5.35
CA LEU A 100 17.31 8.80 6.56
C LEU A 100 17.97 10.17 6.36
N HIS A 101 18.64 10.37 5.23
CA HIS A 101 19.26 11.67 4.92
C HIS A 101 18.22 12.77 4.74
N ALA A 102 17.08 12.45 4.11
CA ALA A 102 15.94 13.34 3.96
C ALA A 102 15.37 13.77 5.33
N ARG A 103 15.18 12.81 6.23
CA ARG A 103 14.74 13.05 7.60
C ARG A 103 15.71 13.94 8.37
N ASP A 104 17.00 13.64 8.30
CA ASP A 104 18.02 14.40 9.03
C ASP A 104 18.27 15.80 8.43
N SER A 105 17.75 16.06 7.23
CA SER A 105 17.84 17.33 6.50
C SER A 105 16.44 17.94 6.27
N ILE A 106 15.48 17.67 7.17
CA ILE A 106 14.07 18.02 7.00
C ILE A 106 13.83 19.50 6.70
N ASN A 107 14.61 20.42 7.28
CA ASN A 107 14.44 21.85 7.04
C ASN A 107 14.74 22.23 5.58
N SER A 108 15.85 21.71 5.05
CA SER A 108 16.27 21.91 3.65
C SER A 108 15.25 21.29 2.70
N LEU A 109 14.82 20.06 3.02
CA LEU A 109 13.82 19.36 2.24
C LEU A 109 12.45 20.05 2.25
N SER A 110 12.05 20.60 3.39
CA SER A 110 10.79 21.33 3.54
C SER A 110 10.76 22.57 2.64
N ALA A 111 11.88 23.30 2.54
CA ALA A 111 12.01 24.43 1.61
C ALA A 111 11.96 23.98 0.14
N GLN A 112 12.64 22.88 -0.20
CA GLN A 112 12.68 22.36 -1.58
C GLN A 112 11.35 21.75 -2.05
N ARG A 113 10.59 21.14 -1.14
CA ARG A 113 9.43 20.29 -1.45
C ARG A 113 8.12 20.78 -0.86
N ASN A 114 8.13 21.93 -0.19
CA ASN A 114 6.95 22.49 0.48
C ASN A 114 6.30 21.49 1.45
N LEU A 115 7.14 20.88 2.31
CA LEU A 115 6.66 19.99 3.37
C LEU A 115 6.16 20.82 4.57
N PRO A 116 5.04 20.43 5.20
CA PRO A 116 4.63 20.99 6.48
C PRO A 116 5.71 20.83 7.56
N ASN A 117 5.88 21.84 8.42
CA ASN A 117 6.93 21.87 9.44
C ASN A 117 6.88 20.71 10.46
N ASP A 118 5.71 20.10 10.67
CA ASP A 118 5.48 19.00 11.62
C ASP A 118 5.55 17.60 10.97
N THR A 119 5.91 17.55 9.68
CA THR A 119 5.98 16.33 8.86
C THR A 119 6.96 15.33 9.45
N LEU A 120 6.49 14.10 9.64
CA LEU A 120 7.30 12.97 10.03
C LEU A 120 7.74 12.17 8.80
N ILE A 121 9.03 12.18 8.46
CA ILE A 121 9.61 11.27 7.46
C ILE A 121 9.95 9.95 8.17
N ASP A 122 9.03 9.00 8.11
CA ASP A 122 9.18 7.68 8.74
C ASP A 122 9.00 6.51 7.76
N THR A 123 8.75 6.80 6.48
CA THR A 123 8.39 5.77 5.52
C THR A 123 9.15 5.93 4.21
N VAL A 124 9.65 4.82 3.71
CA VAL A 124 10.16 4.70 2.35
C VAL A 124 9.50 3.52 1.63
N MET A 125 9.25 3.69 0.35
CA MET A 125 8.60 2.67 -0.46
C MET A 125 9.28 2.54 -1.82
N VAL A 126 9.75 1.32 -2.11
CA VAL A 126 10.22 0.94 -3.44
C VAL A 126 9.03 0.41 -4.22
N VAL A 127 8.69 1.05 -5.33
CA VAL A 127 7.58 0.68 -6.22
C VAL A 127 8.14 -0.04 -7.43
N TRP A 128 8.05 -1.36 -7.44
CA TRP A 128 8.53 -2.20 -8.53
C TRP A 128 7.39 -2.62 -9.47
N ASP A 129 7.31 -1.91 -10.60
CA ASP A 129 6.50 -2.30 -11.74
C ASP A 129 7.27 -3.28 -12.64
N CYS A 130 6.81 -4.52 -12.64
CA CYS A 130 7.34 -5.57 -13.49
C CYS A 130 6.52 -5.67 -14.77
N HIS A 131 6.99 -4.98 -15.81
CA HIS A 131 6.30 -4.90 -17.10
C HIS A 131 6.32 -6.22 -17.88
N GLU A 132 7.30 -7.10 -17.67
CA GLU A 132 7.37 -8.41 -18.35
C GLU A 132 7.86 -9.54 -17.44
N GLY A 133 7.30 -10.74 -17.63
CA GLY A 133 7.85 -11.99 -17.10
C GLY A 133 7.65 -12.21 -15.60
N TRP A 134 6.63 -11.60 -15.00
CA TRP A 134 6.35 -11.72 -13.56
C TRP A 134 6.18 -13.19 -13.12
N ASP A 135 7.00 -13.62 -12.18
CA ASP A 135 6.91 -14.92 -11.53
C ASP A 135 6.56 -14.73 -10.05
N GLN A 136 5.31 -15.06 -9.69
CA GLN A 136 4.79 -14.88 -8.35
C GLN A 136 5.48 -15.77 -7.31
N ALA A 137 5.78 -17.03 -7.65
CA ALA A 137 6.38 -17.96 -6.70
C ALA A 137 7.83 -17.55 -6.42
N LYS A 138 8.58 -17.26 -7.48
CA LYS A 138 9.99 -16.87 -7.38
C LYS A 138 10.19 -15.50 -6.76
N SER A 139 9.32 -14.53 -7.06
CA SER A 139 9.36 -13.22 -6.39
C SER A 139 9.13 -13.34 -4.87
N LYS A 140 8.16 -14.15 -4.44
CA LYS A 140 7.93 -14.43 -3.02
C LYS A 140 9.14 -15.08 -2.35
N GLU A 141 9.79 -16.03 -3.04
CA GLU A 141 11.03 -16.63 -2.56
C GLU A 141 12.14 -15.60 -2.39
N TRP A 142 12.36 -14.75 -3.41
CA TRP A 142 13.37 -13.70 -3.35
C TRP A 142 13.14 -12.73 -2.19
N ILE A 143 11.91 -12.27 -2.03
CA ILE A 143 11.55 -11.29 -0.99
C ILE A 143 11.68 -11.89 0.41
N LYS A 144 11.27 -13.15 0.61
CA LYS A 144 11.37 -13.84 1.91
C LYS A 144 12.80 -13.90 2.43
N GLY A 145 13.79 -13.97 1.54
CA GLY A 145 15.21 -14.01 1.88
C GLY A 145 15.84 -12.64 2.19
N ILE A 146 15.16 -11.53 1.88
CA ILE A 146 15.72 -10.20 2.11
C ILE A 146 15.69 -9.86 3.60
N ARG A 147 16.85 -9.46 4.10
CA ARG A 147 17.02 -8.87 5.42
C ARG A 147 17.71 -7.53 5.20
N LEU A 148 17.02 -6.45 5.59
CA LEU A 148 17.64 -5.15 5.69
C LEU A 148 18.65 -5.18 6.85
N GLY A 149 19.69 -4.35 6.75
CA GLY A 149 20.70 -4.24 7.79
C GLY A 149 20.16 -3.64 9.07
N HIS A 150 21.00 -2.93 9.83
CA HIS A 150 20.57 -2.28 11.07
C HIS A 150 19.32 -1.40 10.86
N THR A 151 18.31 -1.65 11.69
CA THR A 151 17.12 -0.81 11.77
C THR A 151 17.53 0.55 12.34
N PRO A 152 17.32 1.65 11.61
CA PRO A 152 17.66 2.98 12.10
C PRO A 152 16.80 3.31 13.34
N VAL A 153 17.32 4.19 14.20
CA VAL A 153 16.57 4.77 15.33
C VAL A 153 16.43 6.27 15.08
N PRO A 154 15.21 6.85 15.04
CA PRO A 154 13.91 6.16 15.12
C PRO A 154 13.66 5.27 13.90
N ALA A 155 12.81 4.25 14.10
CA ALA A 155 12.50 3.25 13.09
C ALA A 155 11.93 3.88 11.82
N LEU A 156 12.33 3.33 10.67
CA LEU A 156 11.81 3.65 9.36
C LEU A 156 11.03 2.44 8.84
N SER A 157 9.79 2.65 8.41
CA SER A 157 9.01 1.64 7.69
C SER A 157 9.50 1.56 6.25
N VAL A 158 9.95 0.37 5.84
CA VAL A 158 10.48 0.12 4.50
C VAL A 158 9.56 -0.84 3.77
N PHE A 159 8.97 -0.38 2.67
CA PHE A 159 7.99 -1.13 1.90
C PHE A 159 8.51 -1.47 0.50
N LEU A 160 8.23 -2.69 0.04
CA LEU A 160 8.43 -3.11 -1.35
C LEU A 160 7.08 -3.39 -2.00
N SER A 161 6.59 -2.45 -2.81
CA SER A 161 5.36 -2.58 -3.57
C SER A 161 5.63 -3.29 -4.90
N THR A 162 5.35 -4.58 -4.94
CA THR A 162 5.42 -5.41 -6.15
C THR A 162 4.18 -5.30 -7.04
N LYS A 163 4.17 -5.99 -8.18
CA LYS A 163 3.02 -6.11 -9.10
C LYS A 163 1.69 -6.51 -8.42
N GLU A 164 1.73 -7.26 -7.32
CA GLU A 164 0.53 -7.57 -6.52
C GLU A 164 -0.05 -6.33 -5.84
N HIS A 165 0.80 -5.57 -5.17
CA HIS A 165 0.43 -4.35 -4.45
C HIS A 165 -0.02 -3.24 -5.40
N LEU A 166 0.63 -3.13 -6.56
CA LEU A 166 0.28 -2.14 -7.58
C LEU A 166 -1.05 -2.47 -8.26
N GLY A 167 -1.30 -3.74 -8.59
CA GLY A 167 -2.62 -4.17 -9.06
C GLY A 167 -3.72 -3.96 -8.03
N ARG A 168 -3.41 -4.16 -6.73
CA ARG A 168 -4.33 -3.85 -5.64
C ARG A 168 -4.63 -2.35 -5.58
N LEU A 169 -3.62 -1.48 -5.65
CA LEU A 169 -3.80 -0.03 -5.68
C LEU A 169 -4.70 0.40 -6.84
N GLN A 170 -4.46 -0.12 -8.04
CA GLN A 170 -5.30 0.14 -9.21
C GLN A 170 -6.75 -0.31 -8.96
N THR A 171 -6.93 -1.52 -8.43
CA THR A 171 -8.26 -2.08 -8.13
C THR A 171 -9.00 -1.23 -7.10
N LEU A 172 -8.30 -0.79 -6.04
CA LEU A 172 -8.83 0.13 -5.04
C LEU A 172 -9.22 1.46 -5.66
N SER A 173 -8.37 2.01 -6.53
CA SER A 173 -8.64 3.29 -7.22
C SER A 173 -9.90 3.16 -8.07
N GLN A 174 -10.03 2.12 -8.89
CA GLN A 174 -11.24 1.88 -9.68
C GLN A 174 -12.48 1.74 -8.80
N PHE A 175 -12.39 0.96 -7.71
CA PHE A 175 -13.50 0.82 -6.75
C PHE A 175 -13.87 2.17 -6.11
N ARG A 176 -12.90 3.00 -5.78
CA ARG A 176 -13.12 4.35 -5.24
C ARG A 176 -13.95 5.21 -6.20
N HIS A 177 -13.82 5.02 -7.51
CA HIS A 177 -14.59 5.76 -8.53
C HIS A 177 -16.03 5.24 -8.71
N THR A 178 -16.35 4.02 -8.26
CA THR A 178 -17.73 3.48 -8.33
C THR A 178 -18.57 3.85 -7.12
N VAL A 179 -17.96 4.46 -6.10
CA VAL A 179 -18.60 4.81 -4.83
C VAL A 179 -18.46 6.31 -4.56
N HIS A 180 -19.45 6.88 -3.88
CA HIS A 180 -19.43 8.28 -3.46
C HIS A 180 -18.34 8.53 -2.41
N SER A 181 -18.24 7.65 -1.42
CA SER A 181 -17.21 7.68 -0.38
C SER A 181 -16.64 6.29 -0.13
N LEU A 182 -15.34 6.23 0.16
CA LEU A 182 -14.65 5.05 0.63
C LEU A 182 -13.79 5.43 1.84
N GLU A 183 -13.97 4.71 2.93
CA GLU A 183 -13.23 4.87 4.17
C GLU A 183 -12.67 3.52 4.59
N PHE A 184 -11.51 3.52 5.23
CA PHE A 184 -10.82 2.36 5.77
C PHE A 184 -10.87 2.39 7.29
N LEU A 185 -10.99 1.21 7.90
CA LEU A 185 -10.94 1.06 9.34
C LEU A 185 -9.50 1.02 9.83
N TYR A 186 -9.22 1.85 10.81
CA TYR A 186 -8.00 1.88 11.58
C TYR A 186 -8.35 1.61 13.04
N SER A 187 -7.78 0.57 13.64
CA SER A 187 -8.08 0.21 15.03
C SER A 187 -6.86 0.49 15.93
N PRO A 188 -6.63 1.76 16.35
CA PRO A 188 -5.71 2.02 17.45
C PRO A 188 -6.31 1.46 18.75
N GLU A 189 -5.47 1.23 19.77
CA GLU A 189 -5.79 0.51 21.02
C GLU A 189 -7.08 0.92 21.75
N LYS A 190 -7.65 2.10 21.47
CA LYS A 190 -8.78 2.66 22.22
C LYS A 190 -10.07 2.79 21.42
N MET A 191 -10.03 3.25 20.16
CA MET A 191 -11.25 3.50 19.38
C MET A 191 -11.01 3.34 17.87
N PRO A 192 -11.91 2.66 17.15
CA PRO A 192 -11.83 2.57 15.70
C PRO A 192 -11.96 3.95 15.04
N ILE A 193 -11.13 4.21 14.04
CA ILE A 193 -11.10 5.42 13.23
C ILE A 193 -11.42 5.02 11.80
N TRP A 194 -12.37 5.71 11.19
CA TRP A 194 -12.65 5.61 9.76
C TRP A 194 -11.97 6.77 9.05
N SER A 195 -11.15 6.47 8.04
CA SER A 195 -10.44 7.50 7.26
C SER A 195 -10.47 7.19 5.77
N LYS A 196 -10.55 8.22 4.92
CA LYS A 196 -10.38 8.10 3.46
C LYS A 196 -8.93 7.85 3.06
N THR A 197 -7.99 8.16 3.95
CA THR A 197 -6.57 8.00 3.72
C THR A 197 -6.17 6.53 3.67
N LEU A 198 -5.49 6.10 2.59
CA LEU A 198 -4.93 4.76 2.46
C LEU A 198 -3.46 4.77 2.89
N THR A 199 -3.16 4.33 4.10
CA THR A 199 -1.77 4.24 4.59
C THR A 199 -0.96 3.16 3.85
N PRO A 200 0.37 3.30 3.71
CA PRO A 200 1.25 2.27 3.12
C PRO A 200 1.08 0.88 3.74
N GLU A 201 0.93 0.84 5.07
CA GLU A 201 0.69 -0.39 5.84
C GLU A 201 -0.57 -1.12 5.36
N LEU A 202 -1.63 -0.35 5.05
CA LEU A 202 -2.92 -0.89 4.66
C LEU A 202 -2.94 -1.27 3.17
N LEU A 203 -2.22 -0.52 2.32
CA LEU A 203 -1.98 -0.92 0.93
C LEU A 203 -1.32 -2.29 0.85
N HIS A 204 -0.49 -2.65 1.83
CA HIS A 204 0.17 -3.96 1.90
C HIS A 204 -0.65 -5.05 2.60
N SER A 205 -1.77 -4.70 3.21
CA SER A 205 -2.70 -5.69 3.76
C SER A 205 -3.45 -6.44 2.67
N SER A 206 -3.64 -7.75 2.86
CA SER A 206 -4.54 -8.55 2.02
C SER A 206 -6.01 -8.44 2.42
N ILE A 207 -6.30 -7.86 3.60
CA ILE A 207 -7.65 -7.68 4.12
C ILE A 207 -7.81 -6.21 4.53
N LEU A 208 -8.74 -5.52 3.88
CA LEU A 208 -9.08 -4.14 4.24
C LEU A 208 -10.53 -4.10 4.70
N LEU A 209 -10.73 -3.67 5.94
CA LEU A 209 -12.06 -3.37 6.44
C LEU A 209 -12.43 -1.97 5.96
N ILE A 210 -13.55 -1.89 5.26
CA ILE A 210 -13.99 -0.66 4.60
C ILE A 210 -15.40 -0.28 5.01
N ARG A 211 -15.68 1.01 4.86
CA ARG A 211 -17.02 1.56 4.86
C ARG A 211 -17.16 2.40 3.60
N TYR A 212 -18.20 2.17 2.83
CA TYR A 212 -18.39 2.88 1.57
C TYR A 212 -19.84 3.27 1.36
N GLN A 213 -20.07 4.25 0.50
CA GLN A 213 -21.41 4.74 0.17
C GLN A 213 -21.56 4.68 -1.34
N LYS A 214 -22.58 3.98 -1.84
CA LYS A 214 -22.90 3.96 -3.26
C LYS A 214 -23.47 5.32 -3.70
N SER A 215 -23.27 5.67 -4.97
CA SER A 215 -23.71 6.97 -5.49
C SER A 215 -25.22 7.19 -5.45
N ASP A 216 -26.00 6.11 -5.43
CA ASP A 216 -27.46 6.08 -5.41
C ASP A 216 -28.06 5.91 -4.00
N SER A 217 -27.23 5.82 -2.96
CA SER A 217 -27.66 5.51 -1.60
C SER A 217 -27.10 6.50 -0.58
N GLN A 218 -27.91 6.86 0.42
CA GLN A 218 -27.46 7.64 1.58
C GLN A 218 -26.85 6.75 2.68
N ASN A 219 -27.05 5.43 2.60
CA ASN A 219 -26.59 4.51 3.63
C ASN A 219 -25.14 4.10 3.39
N LYS A 220 -24.34 4.18 4.44
CA LYS A 220 -22.99 3.61 4.45
C LYS A 220 -23.07 2.10 4.61
N ILE A 221 -22.38 1.39 3.73
CA ILE A 221 -22.27 -0.06 3.70
C ILE A 221 -20.94 -0.44 4.36
N MET A 222 -21.01 -1.38 5.30
CA MET A 222 -19.84 -2.03 5.87
C MET A 222 -19.36 -3.12 4.92
N GLY A 223 -18.05 -3.19 4.70
CA GLY A 223 -17.52 -4.20 3.81
C GLY A 223 -16.08 -4.59 4.10
N VAL A 224 -15.64 -5.58 3.35
CA VAL A 224 -14.28 -6.12 3.39
C VAL A 224 -13.79 -6.18 1.96
N LEU A 225 -12.59 -5.69 1.69
CA LEU A 225 -11.87 -5.99 0.45
C LEU A 225 -10.86 -7.08 0.75
N TYR A 226 -11.00 -8.22 0.08
CA TYR A 226 -10.18 -9.42 0.28
C TYR A 226 -9.34 -9.70 -0.96
N PHE A 227 -8.02 -9.67 -0.77
CA PHE A 227 -7.00 -9.80 -1.80
C PHE A 227 -6.05 -11.00 -1.56
N ASP A 228 -6.35 -11.87 -0.60
CA ASP A 228 -5.54 -13.07 -0.32
C ASP A 228 -6.05 -14.28 -1.12
N THR A 229 -5.36 -15.40 -1.03
CA THR A 229 -5.77 -16.65 -1.69
C THR A 229 -6.96 -17.28 -0.99
N GLU A 230 -7.77 -18.03 -1.72
CA GLU A 230 -8.97 -18.71 -1.22
C GLU A 230 -8.67 -20.05 -0.53
N THR A 231 -7.48 -20.19 0.05
CA THR A 231 -7.14 -21.41 0.78
C THR A 231 -7.91 -21.47 2.10
N PRO A 232 -8.30 -22.67 2.58
CA PRO A 232 -9.08 -22.80 3.82
C PRO A 232 -8.42 -22.12 5.03
N SER A 233 -7.09 -22.15 5.13
CA SER A 233 -6.36 -21.49 6.22
C SER A 233 -6.47 -19.97 6.19
N ARG A 234 -6.52 -19.37 4.99
CA ARG A 234 -6.68 -17.92 4.79
C ARG A 234 -8.11 -17.47 5.05
N ILE A 235 -9.09 -18.25 4.59
CA ILE A 235 -10.51 -17.99 4.87
C ILE A 235 -10.77 -18.09 6.38
N ARG A 236 -10.26 -19.12 7.05
CA ARG A 236 -10.32 -19.24 8.52
C ARG A 236 -9.71 -18.03 9.22
N PHE A 237 -8.56 -17.56 8.74
CA PHE A 237 -7.95 -16.34 9.26
C PHE A 237 -8.85 -15.11 9.07
N LEU A 238 -9.46 -14.94 7.88
CA LEU A 238 -10.41 -13.87 7.62
C LEU A 238 -11.59 -13.92 8.61
N VAL A 239 -12.25 -15.06 8.78
CA VAL A 239 -13.41 -15.16 9.70
C VAL A 239 -13.00 -14.82 11.13
N LYS A 240 -11.85 -15.32 11.61
CA LYS A 240 -11.31 -14.96 12.93
C LYS A 240 -11.01 -13.47 13.06
N TYR A 241 -10.43 -12.88 12.02
CA TYR A 241 -10.12 -11.46 11.97
C TYR A 241 -11.39 -10.60 12.02
N LEU A 242 -12.45 -10.99 11.30
CA LEU A 242 -13.76 -10.34 11.39
C LEU A 242 -14.37 -10.47 12.78
N GLY A 243 -14.19 -11.62 13.44
CA GLY A 243 -14.61 -11.84 14.83
C GLY A 243 -13.90 -10.89 15.79
N TYR A 244 -12.57 -10.79 15.68
CA TYR A 244 -11.76 -9.86 16.46
C TYR A 244 -12.16 -8.40 16.22
N ALA A 245 -12.50 -8.04 14.98
CA ALA A 245 -12.97 -6.70 14.63
C ALA A 245 -14.42 -6.41 15.06
N GLY A 246 -15.11 -7.37 15.70
CA GLY A 246 -16.52 -7.23 16.10
C GLY A 246 -17.52 -7.28 14.93
N LEU A 247 -17.04 -7.59 13.72
CA LEU A 247 -17.83 -7.51 12.50
C LEU A 247 -18.80 -8.69 12.31
N LEU A 248 -18.55 -9.83 12.96
CA LEU A 248 -19.43 -11.01 12.89
C LEU A 248 -20.81 -10.83 13.54
N THR A 249 -21.08 -9.66 14.14
CA THR A 249 -22.38 -9.33 14.75
C THR A 249 -23.18 -8.31 13.95
N HIS A 250 -22.64 -7.85 12.81
CA HIS A 250 -23.32 -6.87 11.98
C HIS A 250 -24.29 -7.53 11.00
N ASP A 251 -25.52 -7.01 10.94
CA ASP A 251 -26.60 -7.60 10.14
C ASP A 251 -26.37 -7.61 8.62
N ASN A 252 -25.42 -6.82 8.11
CA ASN A 252 -25.17 -6.70 6.67
C ASN A 252 -23.72 -6.27 6.37
N ILE A 253 -22.89 -7.23 5.94
CA ILE A 253 -21.51 -6.98 5.50
C ILE A 253 -21.33 -7.50 4.08
N THR A 254 -20.78 -6.66 3.21
CA THR A 254 -20.36 -7.08 1.87
C THR A 254 -18.87 -7.44 1.84
N ILE A 255 -18.54 -8.66 1.49
CA ILE A 255 -17.17 -9.13 1.26
C ILE A 255 -16.90 -9.10 -0.24
N HIS A 256 -16.02 -8.18 -0.65
CA HIS A 256 -15.52 -8.05 -2.01
C HIS A 256 -14.28 -8.91 -2.19
N VAL A 257 -14.38 -9.94 -3.03
CA VAL A 257 -13.32 -10.95 -3.21
C VAL A 257 -12.65 -10.78 -4.55
N GLN A 258 -11.32 -10.69 -4.56
CA GLN A 258 -10.54 -10.59 -5.78
C GLN A 258 -10.22 -11.99 -6.33
N CYS A 259 -11.13 -12.57 -7.12
CA CYS A 259 -10.97 -13.90 -7.70
C CYS A 259 -11.63 -14.06 -9.09
N PRO A 260 -11.29 -15.13 -9.85
CA PRO A 260 -12.06 -15.60 -11.00
C PRO A 260 -13.53 -15.90 -10.65
N GLN A 261 -14.43 -15.82 -11.64
CA GLN A 261 -15.89 -15.96 -11.39
C GLN A 261 -16.26 -17.33 -10.82
N ASN A 262 -15.62 -18.38 -11.31
CA ASN A 262 -15.80 -19.77 -10.90
C ASN A 262 -15.21 -20.08 -9.51
N GLU A 263 -14.49 -19.14 -8.90
CA GLU A 263 -13.85 -19.30 -7.59
C GLU A 263 -14.68 -18.66 -6.46
N LEU A 264 -15.50 -17.64 -6.77
CA LEU A 264 -16.33 -16.95 -5.78
C LEU A 264 -17.30 -17.90 -5.03
N GLU A 265 -17.92 -18.84 -5.73
CA GLU A 265 -18.82 -19.83 -5.12
C GLU A 265 -18.08 -20.76 -4.16
N HIS A 266 -16.84 -21.14 -4.49
CA HIS A 266 -16.00 -21.93 -3.59
C HIS A 266 -15.63 -21.13 -2.34
N PHE A 267 -15.25 -19.86 -2.51
CA PHE A 267 -14.99 -18.96 -1.39
C PHE A 267 -16.19 -18.84 -0.46
N GLU A 268 -17.39 -18.60 -1.00
CA GLU A 268 -18.64 -18.48 -0.24
C GLU A 268 -18.94 -19.76 0.56
N ASN A 269 -18.80 -20.93 -0.06
CA ASN A 269 -19.01 -22.21 0.60
C ASN A 269 -18.02 -22.44 1.76
N TYR A 270 -16.73 -22.17 1.54
CA TYR A 270 -15.73 -22.30 2.59
C TYR A 270 -15.92 -21.30 3.72
N PHE A 271 -16.21 -20.03 3.38
CA PHE A 271 -16.47 -19.00 4.37
C PHE A 271 -17.67 -19.36 5.24
N SER A 272 -18.77 -19.80 4.62
CA SER A 272 -19.99 -20.19 5.33
C SER A 272 -19.75 -21.38 6.26
N THR A 273 -18.97 -22.37 5.81
CA THR A 273 -18.60 -23.53 6.63
C THR A 273 -17.77 -23.12 7.86
N GLU A 274 -16.76 -22.28 7.67
CA GLU A 274 -15.91 -21.80 8.76
C GLU A 274 -16.68 -20.87 9.71
N PHE A 275 -17.55 -20.01 9.19
CA PHE A 275 -18.41 -19.14 10.01
C PHE A 275 -19.39 -19.95 10.87
N ALA A 276 -20.07 -20.95 10.31
CA ALA A 276 -20.96 -21.83 11.06
C ALA A 276 -20.24 -22.55 12.22
N SER A 277 -18.96 -22.90 12.04
CA SER A 277 -18.16 -23.48 13.12
C SER A 277 -17.95 -22.53 14.30
N ILE A 278 -17.80 -21.22 14.03
CA ILE A 278 -17.62 -20.18 15.04
C ILE A 278 -18.96 -19.79 15.67
N GLU A 279 -20.03 -19.71 14.87
CA GLU A 279 -21.39 -19.47 15.34
C GLU A 279 -21.82 -20.49 16.39
N ASN A 280 -21.63 -21.78 16.11
CA ASN A 280 -21.94 -22.87 17.04
C ASN A 280 -21.14 -22.82 18.35
N LEU A 281 -19.92 -22.27 18.32
CA LEU A 281 -19.06 -22.14 19.50
C LEU A 281 -19.42 -20.94 20.38
N HIS A 282 -19.99 -19.88 19.80
CA HIS A 282 -20.16 -18.59 20.48
C HIS A 282 -21.60 -18.08 20.57
N GLY A 283 -22.58 -18.76 19.96
CA GLY A 283 -24.00 -18.39 20.02
C GLY A 283 -24.31 -17.03 19.36
N ILE A 284 -23.53 -16.65 18.34
CA ILE A 284 -23.67 -15.37 17.64
C ILE A 284 -24.80 -15.48 16.60
N GLY A 285 -25.72 -14.52 16.54
CA GLY A 285 -26.80 -14.53 15.54
C GLY A 285 -26.34 -14.30 14.10
N ILE A 286 -27.14 -14.77 13.14
CA ILE A 286 -26.88 -14.84 11.70
C ILE A 286 -26.49 -13.48 11.10
N SER A 287 -25.18 -13.22 10.99
CA SER A 287 -24.68 -12.17 10.10
C SER A 287 -25.02 -12.57 8.66
N LYS A 288 -25.72 -11.68 7.94
CA LYS A 288 -25.94 -11.86 6.50
C LYS A 288 -24.72 -11.30 5.76
N PHE A 289 -23.84 -12.19 5.34
CA PHE A 289 -22.74 -11.84 4.46
C PHE A 289 -23.25 -11.81 3.01
N LYS A 290 -22.89 -10.75 2.29
CA LYS A 290 -23.02 -10.69 0.84
C LYS A 290 -21.64 -10.82 0.23
N PHE A 291 -21.48 -11.73 -0.72
CA PHE A 291 -20.23 -11.87 -1.45
C PHE A 291 -20.34 -11.16 -2.80
N GLU A 292 -19.40 -10.27 -3.10
CA GLU A 292 -19.31 -9.58 -4.37
C GLU A 292 -17.92 -9.81 -4.96
N LYS A 293 -17.83 -9.95 -6.27
CA LYS A 293 -16.54 -10.03 -6.95
C LYS A 293 -15.98 -8.63 -7.15
N ILE A 294 -14.68 -8.47 -6.92
CA ILE A 294 -13.92 -7.32 -7.40
C ILE A 294 -12.92 -7.76 -8.46
N VAL A 295 -13.02 -7.16 -9.65
CA VAL A 295 -12.13 -7.50 -10.77
C VAL A 295 -10.76 -6.91 -10.49
N ARG A 296 -9.71 -7.74 -10.53
CA ARG A 296 -8.33 -7.27 -10.43
C ARG A 296 -8.01 -6.40 -11.64
N ALA A 297 -7.63 -5.16 -11.38
CA ALA A 297 -7.15 -4.25 -12.39
C ALA A 297 -5.63 -4.43 -12.59
N PRO A 298 -5.14 -4.55 -13.82
CA PRO A 298 -3.70 -4.53 -14.07
C PRO A 298 -3.16 -3.12 -13.80
N PHE A 299 -1.96 -3.04 -13.26
CA PHE A 299 -1.27 -1.76 -13.10
C PHE A 299 -0.59 -1.43 -14.42
N GLU A 300 -1.26 -0.61 -15.23
CA GLU A 300 -0.85 -0.26 -16.59
C GLU A 300 -1.09 1.23 -16.81
N SER A 301 -0.14 1.87 -17.49
CA SER A 301 -0.13 3.29 -17.86
C SER A 301 -0.81 3.53 -19.20
#